data_AF-A0A2R6I8D2-F1
#
_entry.id   AF-A0A2R6I8D2-F1
#
_cell.length_a   1.000
_cell.length_b   1.000
_cell.length_c   1.000
_cell.angle_alpha   90.00
_cell.angle_beta   90.00
_cell.angle_gamma   90.00
#
_symmetry.space_group_name_H-M   'P 1'
#
loop_
_entity.id
_entity.type
_entity.pdbx_description
1 polymer ?
#
loop_
_entity_poly.entity_id
_entity_poly.type
_entity_poly.pdbx_seq_one_letter_code
_entity_poly.pdbx_strand_id
1 'polypeptide(L)'
;MVPDRVYKTVTVFSTLFAVVAVVAGFVVLDEATDRASVALSEVDPLLALLGVGLIVAGAVTYAFSTRFRAEGMGNAKDDTDEPSNNG
;
A
#
# COMPACT_ATOMS: atom_id res chain seq x y z
N MET A 1 20.04 6.30 17.72
CA MET A 1 18.81 5.54 18.00
C MET A 1 17.63 6.48 17.83
N VAL A 2 16.67 6.14 16.98
CA VAL A 2 15.42 6.89 16.81
C VAL A 2 14.43 6.42 17.89
N PRO A 3 13.65 7.30 18.54
CA PRO A 3 12.67 6.88 19.55
C PRO A 3 11.60 5.93 18.97
N ASP A 4 11.24 4.87 19.69
CA ASP A 4 10.27 3.84 19.24
C ASP A 4 8.94 4.41 18.74
N ARG A 5 8.45 5.47 19.39
CA ARG A 5 7.23 6.17 18.98
C ARG A 5 7.36 6.77 17.58
N VAL A 6 8.51 7.36 17.24
CA VAL A 6 8.74 7.98 15.93
C VAL A 6 8.71 6.93 14.83
N TYR A 7 9.36 5.79 15.06
CA TYR A 7 9.34 4.67 14.13
C TYR A 7 7.92 4.15 13.88
N LYS A 8 7.14 3.92 14.94
CA LYS A 8 5.75 3.45 14.84
C LYS A 8 4.85 4.46 14.13
N THR A 9 5.00 5.74 14.45
CA THR A 9 4.27 6.83 13.78
C THR A 9 4.61 6.86 12.30
N VAL A 10 5.89 6.83 11.92
CA VAL A 10 6.31 6.84 10.51
C VAL A 10 5.73 5.66 9.75
N THR A 11 5.76 4.44 10.29
CA THR A 11 5.17 3.26 9.63
C THR A 11 3.66 3.40 9.43
N VAL A 12 2.91 3.80 10.46
CA VAL A 12 1.44 3.94 10.37
C VAL A 12 1.03 5.06 9.42
N PHE A 13 1.69 6.22 9.49
CA PHE A 13 1.42 7.31 8.56
C PHE A 13 1.82 6.95 7.14
N SER A 14 2.88 6.16 6.92
CA SER A 14 3.29 5.70 5.60
C SER A 14 2.27 4.74 4.99
N THR A 15 1.75 3.77 5.76
CA THR A 15 0.72 2.85 5.25
C THR A 15 -0.60 3.57 5.01
N LEU A 16 -1.00 4.49 5.88
CA LEU A 16 -2.18 5.33 5.68
C LEU A 16 -2.04 6.18 4.41
N PHE A 17 -0.91 6.86 4.26
CA PHE A 17 -0.61 7.68 3.08
C PHE A 17 -0.60 6.84 1.80
N ALA A 18 0.00 5.64 1.84
CA ALA A 18 0.02 4.73 0.71
C ALA A 18 -1.39 4.35 0.24
N VAL A 19 -2.28 3.98 1.17
CA VAL A 19 -3.67 3.64 0.84
C VAL A 19 -4.40 4.85 0.26
N VAL A 20 -4.26 6.02 0.88
CA VAL A 20 -4.89 7.26 0.39
C VAL A 20 -4.40 7.61 -1.01
N ALA A 21 -3.10 7.53 -1.28
CA ALA A 21 -2.52 7.81 -2.58
C ALA A 21 -3.03 6.85 -3.66
N VAL A 22 -3.10 5.54 -3.37
CA VAL A 22 -3.64 4.55 -4.31
C VAL A 22 -5.11 4.82 -4.63
N VAL A 23 -5.94 5.06 -3.62
CA VAL A 23 -7.37 5.34 -3.81
C VAL A 23 -7.56 6.64 -4.60
N ALA A 24 -6.85 7.70 -4.26
CA ALA A 24 -6.90 8.96 -5.00
C ALA A 24 -6.45 8.79 -6.46
N GLY A 25 -5.41 8.01 -6.72
CA GLY A 25 -4.95 7.72 -8.08
C GLY A 25 -6.00 6.98 -8.91
N PHE A 26 -6.72 6.03 -8.31
CA PHE A 26 -7.85 5.35 -8.96
C PHE A 26 -9.01 6.30 -9.25
N VAL A 27 -9.36 7.19 -8.31
CA VAL A 27 -10.43 8.18 -8.51
C VAL A 27 -10.09 9.12 -9.67
N VAL A 28 -8.86 9.66 -9.69
CA VAL A 28 -8.39 10.53 -10.79
C VAL A 28 -8.41 9.80 -12.12
N LEU A 29 -8.00 8.52 -12.13
CA LEU A 29 -8.01 7.71 -13.35
C LEU A 29 -9.44 7.41 -13.82
N ASP A 30 -10.38 7.16 -12.91
CA ASP A 30 -11.80 6.94 -13.24
C ASP A 30 -12.42 8.19 -13.87
N GLU A 31 -12.12 9.37 -13.34
CA GLU A 31 -12.59 10.66 -13.86
C GLU A 31 -11.95 10.99 -15.22
N ALA A 32 -10.66 10.70 -15.40
CA ALA A 32 -9.97 10.87 -16.69
C ALA A 32 -10.52 9.95 -17.80
N THR A 33 -11.15 8.84 -17.42
CA THR A 33 -11.63 7.83 -18.37
C THR A 33 -13.16 7.86 -18.52
N ASP A 34 -13.88 8.68 -17.73
CA ASP A 34 -15.35 8.69 -17.62
C ASP A 34 -15.94 7.26 -17.66
N ARG A 35 -15.37 6.38 -16.82
CA ARG A 35 -15.74 4.95 -16.75
C ARG A 35 -15.59 4.17 -18.08
N ALA A 36 -14.54 4.45 -18.87
CA ALA A 36 -14.27 3.78 -20.16
C ALA A 36 -15.33 4.02 -21.25
N SER A 37 -16.14 5.06 -21.11
CA SER A 37 -17.26 5.37 -22.01
C SER A 37 -16.88 6.30 -23.17
N VAL A 38 -15.68 6.89 -23.12
CA VAL A 38 -15.27 7.99 -24.00
C VAL A 38 -14.26 7.54 -25.06
N ALA A 39 -14.28 8.19 -26.23
CA ALA A 39 -13.24 8.00 -27.23
C ALA A 39 -11.86 8.38 -26.68
N LEU A 40 -10.82 7.62 -27.02
CA LEU A 40 -9.43 7.85 -26.58
C LEU A 40 -8.91 9.28 -26.86
N SER A 41 -9.55 10.02 -27.77
CA SER A 41 -9.25 11.42 -28.10
C SER A 41 -9.71 12.42 -27.05
N GLU A 42 -10.65 12.05 -26.18
CA GLU A 42 -11.19 12.90 -25.10
C GLU A 42 -10.57 12.60 -23.74
N VAL A 43 -9.76 11.54 -23.64
CA VAL A 43 -8.99 11.23 -22.42
C VAL A 43 -7.91 12.29 -22.24
N ASP A 44 -7.90 12.95 -21.08
CA ASP A 44 -6.81 13.86 -20.72
C ASP A 44 -5.57 13.04 -20.29
N PRO A 45 -4.50 13.01 -21.11
CA PRO A 45 -3.33 12.18 -20.85
C PRO A 45 -2.57 12.64 -19.60
N LEU A 46 -2.69 13.91 -19.20
CA LEU A 46 -2.02 14.45 -18.04
C LEU A 46 -2.68 13.97 -16.74
N LEU A 47 -4.01 13.95 -16.70
CA LEU A 47 -4.78 13.39 -15.59
C LEU A 47 -4.56 11.87 -15.47
N ALA A 48 -4.55 11.15 -16.59
CA ALA A 48 -4.28 9.71 -16.59
C ALA A 48 -2.87 9.40 -16.05
N LEU A 49 -1.84 10.14 -16.48
CA LEU A 49 -0.48 10.00 -15.96
C LEU A 49 -0.38 10.33 -14.47
N LEU A 50 -1.12 11.35 -14.00
CA LEU A 50 -1.18 11.69 -12.58
C LEU A 50 -1.79 10.55 -11.76
N GLY A 51 -2.92 10.00 -12.20
CA GLY A 51 -3.58 8.87 -11.54
C GLY A 51 -2.67 7.64 -11.43
N VAL A 52 -2.01 7.28 -12.52
CA VAL A 52 -1.02 6.18 -12.54
C VAL A 52 0.17 6.51 -11.62
N GLY A 53 0.67 7.75 -11.65
CA GLY A 53 1.75 8.21 -10.79
C GLY A 53 1.43 8.07 -9.30
N LEU A 54 0.20 8.41 -8.89
CA LEU A 54 -0.27 8.25 -7.52
C LEU A 54 -0.35 6.78 -7.09
N ILE A 55 -0.81 5.89 -7.98
CA ILE A 55 -0.85 4.45 -7.72
C ILE A 55 0.56 3.90 -7.50
N VAL A 56 1.50 4.24 -8.39
CA VAL A 56 2.90 3.81 -8.27
C VAL A 56 3.54 4.37 -7.00
N ALA A 57 3.33 5.65 -6.69
CA ALA A 57 3.86 6.28 -5.48
C ALA A 57 3.34 5.62 -4.20
N GLY A 58 2.05 5.30 -4.13
CA GLY A 58 1.46 4.58 -3.01
C GLY A 58 2.00 3.16 -2.88
N ALA A 59 2.12 2.43 -4.00
CA ALA A 59 2.69 1.08 -4.02
C ALA A 59 4.14 1.04 -3.55
N VAL A 60 4.97 1.99 -4.01
CA VAL A 60 6.35 2.15 -3.55
C VAL A 60 6.39 2.44 -2.05
N THR A 61 5.60 3.41 -1.59
CA THR A 61 5.52 3.77 -0.16
C THR A 61 5.14 2.56 0.70
N TYR A 62 4.16 1.76 0.28
CA TYR A 62 3.77 0.53 0.96
C TYR A 62 4.91 -0.50 0.99
N ALA A 63 5.56 -0.75 -0.14
CA ALA A 63 6.68 -1.71 -0.24
C ALA A 63 7.88 -1.31 0.65
N PHE A 64 8.18 -0.02 0.75
CA PHE A 64 9.20 0.46 1.69
C PHE A 64 8.74 0.31 3.14
N SER A 65 7.46 0.57 3.44
CA SER A 65 6.91 0.36 4.78
C SER A 65 6.91 -1.10 5.22
N THR A 66 6.76 -2.06 4.30
CA THR A 66 6.83 -3.49 4.62
C THR A 66 8.26 -3.99 4.77
N ARG A 67 9.24 -3.37 4.12
CA ARG A 67 10.67 -3.66 4.31
C ARG A 67 11.19 -3.21 5.68
N PHE A 68 10.55 -2.21 6.28
CA PHE A 68 10.81 -1.85 7.67
C PHE A 68 10.13 -2.79 8.67
N ARG A 69 9.40 -3.84 8.27
CA ARG A 69 8.89 -4.84 9.23
C ARG A 69 10.08 -5.48 9.94
N ALA A 70 10.25 -5.15 11.22
CA ALA A 70 11.37 -5.54 12.07
C ALA A 70 11.78 -7.01 11.85
N GLU A 71 13.08 -7.27 11.80
CA GLU A 71 13.68 -8.61 11.89
C GLU A 71 13.13 -9.32 13.14
N GLY A 72 12.07 -10.12 12.98
CA GLY A 72 11.39 -10.79 14.09
C GLY A 72 9.88 -11.00 13.93
N MET A 73 9.19 -10.33 13.01
CA MET A 73 7.77 -10.59 12.72
C MET A 73 7.59 -11.58 11.55
N GLY A 74 8.34 -12.68 11.60
CA GLY A 74 7.95 -13.92 10.93
C GLY A 74 6.65 -14.45 11.55
N ASN A 75 5.83 -15.12 10.76
CA ASN A 75 4.51 -15.62 11.16
C ASN A 75 4.55 -16.29 12.54
N ALA A 76 3.73 -15.84 13.50
CA ALA A 76 3.49 -16.52 14.77
C ALA A 76 2.61 -17.77 14.55
N LYS A 77 3.05 -18.66 13.67
CA LYS A 77 2.42 -19.94 13.35
C LYS A 77 3.52 -20.99 13.20
N ASP A 78 4.27 -21.26 14.26
CA ASP A 78 5.15 -22.43 14.31
C ASP A 78 5.33 -23.01 15.73
N ASP A 79 4.51 -22.61 16.71
CA ASP A 79 4.52 -23.19 18.06
C ASP A 79 3.15 -23.81 18.39
N THR A 80 2.66 -24.70 17.54
CA THR A 80 1.61 -25.65 17.94
C THR A 80 1.93 -27.05 17.44
N ASP A 81 3.19 -27.45 17.61
CA ASP A 81 3.52 -28.86 17.78
C ASP A 81 3.19 -29.23 19.23
N GLU A 82 1.94 -29.63 19.47
CA GLU A 82 1.51 -30.22 20.75
C GLU A 82 1.73 -31.74 20.69
N PRO A 83 2.73 -32.32 21.39
CA PRO A 83 2.86 -33.76 21.46
C PRO A 83 1.94 -34.28 22.58
N SER A 84 0.66 -34.50 22.29
CA SER A 84 -0.21 -35.24 23.20
C SER A 84 -0.09 -36.75 22.91
N ASN A 85 0.92 -37.37 23.51
CA ASN A 85 0.89 -38.81 23.80
C ASN A 85 -0.24 -39.08 24.81
N ASN A 86 -1.34 -39.70 24.36
CA ASN A 86 -2.19 -40.50 25.24
C ASN A 86 -3.03 -41.50 24.43
N GLY A 87 -2.73 -42.79 24.61
CA GLY A 87 -3.44 -43.94 24.04
C GLY A 87 -2.68 -45.24 24.26
#